data_AF-A0A1F5LQR9-F1
#
_entry.id   AF-A0A1F5LQR9-F1
#
_cell.length_a   1.000
_cell.length_b   1.000
_cell.length_c   1.000
_cell.angle_alpha   90.00
_cell.angle_beta   90.00
_cell.angle_gamma   90.00
#
_symmetry.space_group_name_H-M   'P 1'
#
loop_
_entity.id
_entity.type
_entity.pdbx_description
1 polymer ?
#
loop_
_entity_poly.entity_id
_entity_poly.type
_entity_poly.pdbx_seq_one_letter_code
_entity_poly.pdbx_strand_id
1 'polypeptide(L)'
;MSSGRAPGQRCQVPYPQALLDRVKAARHPKSQRDISPENPVPYVFLVIYDCWNGDKYGGGETISGAYSSLEKANKAALEIFRANHPEYFEIEEDMSNWYYKNSKGSIENEGEEDTVAWDVNSNGEVLVEAQGTDEFGEHYSVRVEAKKLQ
;
A
#
# COMPACT_ATOMS: atom_id res chain seq x y z
N MET A 1 -8.45 -18.90 44.21
CA MET A 1 -8.99 -17.89 43.27
C MET A 1 -8.03 -17.82 42.09
N SER A 2 -8.28 -18.61 41.05
CA SER A 2 -7.43 -18.64 39.85
C SER A 2 -7.93 -17.59 38.88
N SER A 3 -7.14 -16.53 38.69
CA SER A 3 -7.35 -15.56 37.62
C SER A 3 -6.86 -16.18 36.32
N GLY A 4 -7.79 -16.64 35.48
CA GLY A 4 -7.50 -17.01 34.11
C GLY A 4 -7.27 -15.76 33.27
N ARG A 5 -6.01 -15.44 32.96
CA ARG A 5 -5.72 -14.56 31.81
C ARG A 5 -6.02 -15.34 30.54
N ALA A 6 -6.96 -14.84 29.75
CA ALA A 6 -7.19 -15.33 28.40
C ALA A 6 -5.90 -15.19 27.56
N PRO A 7 -5.59 -16.16 26.68
CA PRO A 7 -4.44 -16.08 25.80
C PRO A 7 -4.62 -14.94 24.79
N GLY A 8 -3.68 -13.99 24.86
CA GLY A 8 -3.13 -13.20 23.75
C GLY A 8 -4.10 -12.70 22.68
N GLN A 9 -4.81 -11.60 22.95
CA GLN A 9 -5.06 -10.64 21.87
C GLN A 9 -3.71 -10.00 21.53
N ARG A 10 -3.01 -10.53 20.52
CA ARG A 10 -1.95 -9.75 19.86
C ARG A 10 -2.66 -8.53 19.27
N CYS A 11 -2.43 -7.35 19.85
CA CYS A 11 -2.85 -6.09 19.25
C CYS A 11 -2.12 -6.00 17.91
N GLN A 12 -2.84 -6.18 16.80
CA GLN A 12 -2.22 -6.00 15.49
C GLN A 12 -1.73 -4.55 15.39
N VAL A 13 -0.44 -4.37 15.12
CA VAL A 13 0.16 -3.04 14.99
C VAL A 13 -0.51 -2.31 13.82
N PRO A 14 -1.06 -1.09 14.01
CA PRO A 14 -1.71 -0.36 12.94
C PRO A 14 -0.68 0.20 11.96
N TYR A 15 -1.12 0.54 10.75
CA TYR A 15 -0.32 1.33 9.80
C TYR A 15 0.24 2.62 10.42
N PRO A 16 1.38 3.15 9.90
CA PRO A 16 1.88 4.45 10.31
C PRO A 16 0.78 5.52 10.14
N GLN A 17 0.56 6.33 11.18
CA GLN A 17 -0.54 7.29 11.18
C GLN A 17 -0.44 8.29 10.02
N ALA A 18 0.77 8.69 9.64
CA ALA A 18 1.01 9.61 8.52
C ALA A 18 0.54 9.06 7.17
N LEU A 19 0.66 7.74 6.93
CA LEU A 19 0.13 7.07 5.74
C LEU A 19 -1.41 7.12 5.77
N LEU A 20 -2.02 6.77 6.90
CA LEU A 20 -3.47 6.78 7.06
C LEU A 20 -4.06 8.18 6.84
N ASP A 21 -3.40 9.21 7.35
CA ASP A 21 -3.85 10.60 7.20
C ASP A 21 -3.78 11.05 5.73
N ARG A 22 -2.70 10.69 5.01
CA ARG A 22 -2.56 10.99 3.59
C ARG A 22 -3.57 10.24 2.73
N VAL A 23 -3.82 8.96 3.02
CA VAL A 23 -4.85 8.18 2.32
C VAL A 23 -6.25 8.77 2.53
N LYS A 24 -6.58 9.20 3.76
CA LYS A 24 -7.86 9.86 4.06
C LYS A 24 -7.99 11.22 3.38
N ALA A 25 -6.90 11.97 3.28
CA ALA A 25 -6.85 13.27 2.61
C ALA A 25 -6.80 13.16 1.08
N ALA A 26 -6.53 11.97 0.54
CA ALA A 26 -6.32 11.76 -0.88
C ALA A 26 -7.57 12.10 -1.71
N ARG A 27 -7.33 12.77 -2.82
CA ARG A 27 -8.31 13.14 -3.85
C ARG A 27 -7.64 12.97 -5.19
N HIS A 28 -8.40 12.56 -6.20
CA HIS A 28 -7.92 12.44 -7.58
C HIS A 28 -8.35 13.69 -8.38
N PRO A 29 -7.47 14.70 -8.57
CA PRO A 29 -7.88 15.98 -9.14
C PRO A 29 -8.25 15.86 -10.62
N LYS A 30 -7.63 14.92 -11.35
CA LYS A 30 -7.93 14.68 -12.77
C LYS A 30 -9.35 14.17 -12.97
N SER A 31 -9.83 13.24 -12.14
CA SER A 31 -11.24 12.81 -12.24
C SER A 31 -12.21 13.93 -11.90
N GLN A 32 -11.84 14.89 -11.05
CA GLN A 32 -12.68 16.06 -10.80
C GLN A 32 -12.69 17.03 -11.97
N ARG A 33 -11.55 17.21 -12.65
CA ARG A 33 -11.41 18.13 -13.80
C ARG A 33 -12.01 17.58 -15.09
N ASP A 34 -11.87 16.28 -15.33
CA ASP A 34 -12.25 15.63 -16.58
C ASP A 34 -13.73 15.24 -16.63
N ILE A 35 -14.44 15.31 -15.49
CA ILE A 35 -15.89 15.16 -15.45
C ILE A 35 -16.53 16.50 -15.80
N SER A 36 -17.23 16.54 -16.93
CA SER A 36 -18.12 17.64 -17.30
C SER A 36 -19.56 17.14 -17.46
N PRO A 37 -20.58 18.03 -17.34
CA PRO A 37 -21.96 17.65 -17.61
C PRO A 37 -22.18 17.12 -19.03
N GLU A 38 -21.38 17.57 -19.99
CA GLU A 38 -21.51 17.22 -21.42
C GLU A 38 -20.70 15.98 -21.81
N ASN A 39 -19.65 15.66 -21.06
CA ASN A 39 -18.85 14.46 -21.23
C ASN A 39 -18.34 13.99 -19.86
N PRO A 40 -19.12 13.17 -19.13
CA PRO A 40 -18.68 12.61 -17.87
C PRO A 40 -17.68 11.51 -18.18
N VAL A 41 -16.38 11.82 -18.19
CA VAL A 41 -15.40 10.75 -18.42
C VAL A 41 -15.22 9.93 -17.15
N PRO A 42 -15.59 8.63 -17.14
CA PRO A 42 -15.48 7.84 -15.94
C PRO A 42 -14.04 7.39 -15.73
N TYR A 43 -13.61 7.44 -14.48
CA TYR A 43 -12.38 6.81 -14.02
C TYR A 43 -12.70 5.56 -13.22
N VAL A 44 -11.92 4.51 -13.43
CA VAL A 44 -11.85 3.36 -12.54
C VAL A 44 -10.48 3.35 -11.87
N PHE A 45 -10.44 3.03 -10.59
CA PHE A 45 -9.22 2.91 -9.82
C PHE A 45 -8.91 1.43 -9.65
N LEU A 46 -7.83 0.97 -10.28
CA LEU A 46 -7.36 -0.40 -10.21
C LEU A 46 -6.44 -0.53 -8.99
N VAL A 47 -6.64 -1.57 -8.18
CA VAL A 47 -5.66 -2.00 -7.19
C VAL A 47 -4.87 -3.13 -7.83
N ILE A 48 -3.56 -2.95 -7.92
CA ILE A 48 -2.63 -3.87 -8.56
C ILE A 48 -1.69 -4.37 -7.48
N TYR A 49 -1.64 -5.69 -7.31
CA TYR A 49 -0.61 -6.38 -6.54
C TYR A 49 0.46 -6.85 -7.53
N ASP A 50 1.72 -6.64 -7.17
CA ASP A 50 2.87 -7.08 -7.93
C ASP A 50 3.83 -7.81 -7.00
N CYS A 51 4.40 -8.90 -7.49
CA CYS A 51 5.46 -9.65 -6.85
C CYS A 51 6.50 -9.93 -7.92
N TRP A 52 7.75 -9.55 -7.68
CA TRP A 52 8.87 -9.85 -8.59
C TRP A 52 10.12 -10.21 -7.80
N ASN A 53 10.83 -11.22 -8.29
CA ASN A 53 12.15 -11.57 -7.78
C ASN A 53 13.13 -10.82 -8.66
N GLY A 54 14.18 -10.18 -8.11
CA GLY A 54 15.06 -9.21 -8.81
C GLY A 54 15.69 -9.61 -10.17
N ASP A 55 15.33 -10.76 -10.74
CA ASP A 55 15.49 -11.08 -12.15
C ASP A 55 14.38 -10.47 -13.03
N LYS A 56 14.71 -10.25 -14.31
CA LYS A 56 13.85 -9.58 -15.30
C LYS A 56 12.57 -10.35 -15.68
N TYR A 57 12.36 -11.56 -15.15
CA TYR A 57 11.40 -12.53 -15.71
C TYR A 57 10.51 -13.24 -14.67
N GLY A 58 10.78 -13.08 -13.37
CA GLY A 58 10.09 -13.77 -12.28
C GLY A 58 8.94 -12.99 -11.65
N GLY A 59 8.49 -11.91 -12.26
CA GLY A 59 7.43 -11.04 -11.72
C GLY A 59 6.06 -11.19 -12.36
N GLY A 60 5.00 -10.99 -11.58
CA GLY A 60 3.62 -11.08 -12.02
C GLY A 60 2.72 -10.01 -11.41
N GLU A 61 2.19 -9.13 -12.27
CA GLU A 61 1.15 -8.19 -11.87
C GLU A 61 -0.22 -8.85 -11.90
N THR A 62 -0.99 -8.65 -10.83
CA THR A 62 -2.39 -9.07 -10.72
C THR A 62 -3.29 -7.90 -10.36
N ILE A 63 -4.37 -7.72 -11.10
CA ILE A 63 -5.43 -6.77 -10.72
C ILE A 63 -6.23 -7.40 -9.56
N SER A 64 -5.97 -6.95 -8.34
CA SER A 64 -6.64 -7.41 -7.12
C SER A 64 -8.04 -6.83 -6.96
N GLY A 65 -8.34 -5.71 -7.64
CA GLY A 65 -9.68 -5.13 -7.63
C GLY A 65 -9.82 -3.88 -8.49
N ALA A 66 -11.07 -3.51 -8.78
CA ALA A 66 -11.44 -2.30 -9.52
C ALA A 66 -12.52 -1.53 -8.76
N TYR A 67 -12.30 -0.24 -8.53
CA TYR A 67 -13.11 0.58 -7.65
C TYR A 67 -13.54 1.88 -8.36
N SER A 68 -14.74 2.35 -8.06
CA SER A 68 -15.26 3.61 -8.60
C SER A 68 -14.81 4.86 -7.83
N SER A 69 -14.04 4.68 -6.76
CA SER A 69 -13.57 5.80 -5.93
C SER A 69 -12.15 5.55 -5.44
N LEU A 70 -11.31 6.59 -5.50
CA LEU A 70 -9.94 6.56 -4.99
C LEU A 70 -9.87 6.14 -3.51
N GLU A 71 -10.77 6.64 -2.66
CA GLU A 71 -10.80 6.30 -1.23
C GLU A 71 -10.92 4.79 -1.00
N LYS A 72 -11.89 4.14 -1.66
CA LYS A 72 -12.07 2.68 -1.57
C LYS A 72 -10.87 1.92 -2.13
N ALA A 73 -10.30 2.39 -3.24
CA ALA A 73 -9.12 1.76 -3.84
C ALA A 73 -7.92 1.83 -2.89
N ASN A 74 -7.62 3.00 -2.34
CA ASN A 74 -6.50 3.16 -1.41
C ASN A 74 -6.70 2.33 -0.14
N LYS A 75 -7.92 2.30 0.41
CA LYS A 75 -8.24 1.45 1.56
C LYS A 75 -8.03 -0.03 1.24
N ALA A 76 -8.52 -0.49 0.08
CA ALA A 76 -8.36 -1.86 -0.34
C ALA A 76 -6.89 -2.23 -0.59
N ALA A 77 -6.09 -1.32 -1.15
CA ALA A 77 -4.65 -1.53 -1.32
C ALA A 77 -3.94 -1.79 0.01
N LEU A 78 -4.25 -1.01 1.05
CA LEU A 78 -3.72 -1.26 2.40
C LEU A 78 -4.25 -2.58 2.99
N GLU A 79 -5.51 -2.92 2.78
CA GLU A 79 -6.05 -4.21 3.28
C GLU A 79 -5.39 -5.41 2.59
N ILE A 80 -5.15 -5.32 1.27
CA ILE A 80 -4.48 -6.35 0.47
C ILE A 80 -3.02 -6.51 0.92
N PHE A 81 -2.28 -5.41 1.10
CA PHE A 81 -0.89 -5.50 1.55
C PHE A 81 -0.79 -6.18 2.92
N ARG A 82 -1.63 -5.77 3.88
CA ARG A 82 -1.66 -6.38 5.22
C ARG A 82 -2.06 -7.85 5.22
N ALA A 83 -2.98 -8.24 4.34
CA ALA A 83 -3.45 -9.61 4.25
C ALA A 83 -2.40 -10.55 3.65
N ASN A 84 -1.62 -10.08 2.68
CA ASN A 84 -0.57 -10.88 2.04
C ASN A 84 0.74 -10.85 2.82
N HIS A 85 1.00 -9.77 3.56
CA HIS A 85 2.25 -9.57 4.28
C HIS A 85 2.05 -9.18 5.75
N PRO A 86 1.43 -10.06 6.57
CA PRO A 86 1.26 -9.81 8.00
C PRO A 86 2.60 -9.68 8.73
N GLU A 87 3.68 -10.28 8.22
CA GLU A 87 5.03 -10.26 8.79
C GLU A 87 5.53 -8.83 9.04
N TYR A 88 5.33 -7.87 8.13
CA TYR A 88 5.77 -6.49 8.34
C TYR A 88 5.01 -5.72 9.43
N PHE A 89 4.00 -6.34 10.05
CA PHE A 89 3.24 -5.82 11.20
C PHE A 89 3.56 -6.58 12.50
N GLU A 90 4.42 -7.60 12.46
CA GLU A 90 4.84 -8.37 13.63
C GLU A 90 6.25 -8.00 14.13
N ILE A 91 7.05 -7.31 13.30
CA ILE A 91 8.49 -7.13 13.53
C ILE A 91 8.78 -6.09 14.63
N GLU A 92 7.98 -5.04 14.78
CA GLU A 92 8.21 -3.99 15.79
C GLU A 92 6.91 -3.41 16.37
N GLU A 93 6.91 -3.08 17.66
CA GLU A 93 5.79 -2.38 18.31
C GLU A 93 5.62 -0.92 17.81
N ASP A 94 6.64 -0.33 17.16
CA ASP A 94 6.69 1.10 16.80
C ASP A 94 6.72 1.41 15.29
N MET A 95 6.68 0.40 14.41
CA MET A 95 6.66 0.55 12.94
C MET A 95 7.89 1.30 12.38
N SER A 96 9.07 1.16 13.01
CA SER A 96 10.28 1.88 12.57
C SER A 96 10.80 1.37 11.22
N ASN A 97 10.44 0.15 10.83
CA ASN A 97 10.67 -0.43 9.52
C ASN A 97 9.82 0.18 8.38
N TRP A 98 8.87 1.09 8.67
CA TRP A 98 8.03 1.75 7.65
C TRP A 98 8.49 3.19 7.35
N TYR A 99 8.83 3.47 6.09
CA TYR A 99 9.32 4.78 5.69
C TYR A 99 8.57 5.38 4.50
N TYR A 100 8.60 6.72 4.43
CA TYR A 100 8.00 7.46 3.33
C TYR A 100 8.96 7.50 2.13
N LYS A 101 8.58 6.87 1.01
CA LYS A 101 9.46 6.68 -0.18
C LYS A 101 10.02 7.99 -0.77
N ASN A 102 9.31 9.11 -0.58
CA ASN A 102 9.73 10.43 -1.05
C ASN A 102 10.28 11.33 0.06
N SER A 103 10.79 10.79 1.17
CA SER A 103 11.51 11.60 2.15
C SER A 103 12.82 12.13 1.55
N LYS A 104 13.01 13.45 1.58
CA LYS A 104 14.27 14.08 1.20
C LYS A 104 15.35 13.77 2.25
N GLY A 105 16.01 12.64 2.12
CA GLY A 105 17.11 12.18 2.97
C GLY A 105 17.45 10.74 2.63
N SER A 106 18.72 10.35 2.74
CA SER A 106 19.08 8.94 2.73
C SER A 106 18.34 8.25 3.86
N ILE A 107 17.49 7.29 3.54
CA ILE A 107 16.84 6.45 4.53
C ILE A 107 17.88 5.39 4.85
N GLU A 108 18.36 5.36 6.09
CA GLU A 108 19.47 4.49 6.49
C GLU A 108 19.18 3.01 6.18
N ASN A 109 17.90 2.64 6.13
CA ASN A 109 17.41 1.28 5.92
C ASN A 109 16.73 1.08 4.54
N GLU A 110 16.93 1.97 3.56
CA GLU A 110 16.35 1.79 2.21
C GLU A 110 16.88 0.51 1.56
N GLY A 111 15.99 -0.46 1.32
CA GLY A 111 16.37 -1.74 0.72
C GLY A 111 16.99 -2.74 1.70
N GLU A 112 16.87 -2.50 3.01
CA GLU A 112 17.07 -3.56 3.99
C GLU A 112 15.90 -4.54 3.96
N GLU A 113 16.21 -5.83 4.17
CA GLU A 113 15.23 -6.88 4.45
C GLU A 113 14.30 -6.39 5.58
N ASP A 114 13.01 -6.72 5.51
CA ASP A 114 11.98 -6.32 6.49
C ASP A 114 11.48 -4.86 6.45
N THR A 115 11.94 -4.04 5.50
CA THR A 115 11.48 -2.65 5.38
C THR A 115 10.32 -2.44 4.41
N VAL A 116 9.45 -1.47 4.75
CA VAL A 116 8.28 -1.11 3.95
C VAL A 116 8.34 0.35 3.54
N ALA A 117 8.41 0.59 2.22
CA ALA A 117 8.27 1.90 1.63
C ALA A 117 6.80 2.21 1.34
N TRP A 118 6.36 3.43 1.60
CA TRP A 118 5.02 3.88 1.20
C TRP A 118 5.01 5.27 0.60
N ASP A 119 4.07 5.53 -0.31
CA ASP A 119 3.81 6.85 -0.87
C ASP A 119 2.31 7.06 -1.17
N VAL A 120 1.92 8.34 -1.24
CA VAL A 120 0.66 8.77 -1.84
C VAL A 120 1.02 9.85 -2.84
N ASN A 121 0.88 9.54 -4.13
CA ASN A 121 1.38 10.40 -5.19
C ASN A 121 0.54 11.70 -5.33
N SER A 122 0.91 12.58 -6.27
CA SER A 122 0.21 13.87 -6.48
C SER A 122 -1.24 13.74 -6.95
N ASN A 123 -1.65 12.56 -7.45
CA ASN A 123 -3.04 12.26 -7.81
C ASN A 123 -3.80 11.56 -6.65
N GLY A 124 -3.15 11.37 -5.50
CA GLY A 124 -3.74 10.72 -4.32
C GLY A 124 -3.71 9.19 -4.37
N GLU A 125 -3.03 8.58 -5.33
CA GLU A 125 -2.96 7.12 -5.46
C GLU A 125 -1.88 6.57 -4.51
N VAL A 126 -2.24 5.54 -3.73
CA VAL A 126 -1.32 4.92 -2.77
C VAL A 126 -0.38 3.91 -3.44
N LEU A 127 0.83 3.81 -2.91
CA LEU A 127 1.82 2.78 -3.19
C LEU A 127 2.37 2.29 -1.85
N VAL A 128 2.42 0.97 -1.67
CA VAL A 128 3.15 0.31 -0.58
C VAL A 128 4.03 -0.76 -1.21
N GLU A 129 5.30 -0.80 -0.81
CA GLU A 129 6.30 -1.72 -1.34
C GLU A 129 7.12 -2.29 -0.19
N ALA A 130 7.54 -3.54 -0.31
CA ALA A 130 8.47 -4.15 0.62
C ALA A 130 9.40 -5.12 -0.09
N GLN A 131 10.56 -5.36 0.52
CA GLN A 131 11.47 -6.40 0.10
C GLN A 131 11.26 -7.62 0.99
N GLY A 132 10.90 -8.74 0.36
CA GLY A 132 10.75 -10.03 1.02
C GLY A 132 12.05 -10.51 1.65
N THR A 133 11.89 -11.26 2.73
CA THR A 133 12.98 -11.89 3.49
C THR A 133 13.52 -13.17 2.85
N ASP A 134 12.89 -13.64 1.77
CA ASP A 134 13.29 -14.88 1.11
C ASP A 134 14.60 -14.71 0.33
N GLU A 135 15.38 -15.80 0.26
CA GLU A 135 16.73 -15.86 -0.32
C GLU A 135 16.84 -15.38 -1.79
N PHE A 136 15.70 -15.16 -2.46
CA PHE A 136 15.61 -14.75 -3.85
C PHE A 136 15.45 -13.24 -4.07
N GLY A 137 15.40 -12.43 -3.00
CA GLY A 137 15.22 -10.98 -3.10
C GLY A 137 13.89 -10.62 -3.77
N GLU A 138 12.82 -11.25 -3.29
CA GLU A 138 11.47 -10.96 -3.76
C GLU A 138 11.09 -9.53 -3.36
N HIS A 139 10.36 -8.85 -4.20
CA HIS A 139 9.81 -7.53 -3.94
C HIS A 139 8.32 -7.58 -4.16
N TYR A 140 7.58 -7.00 -3.22
CA TYR A 140 6.14 -6.94 -3.26
C TYR A 140 5.70 -5.49 -3.37
N SER A 141 4.69 -5.23 -4.17
CA SER A 141 4.02 -3.92 -4.18
C SER A 141 2.52 -4.05 -4.27
N VAL A 142 1.82 -3.12 -3.62
CA VAL A 142 0.41 -2.86 -3.86
C VAL A 142 0.25 -1.39 -4.21
N ARG A 143 -0.31 -1.12 -5.38
CA ARG A 143 -0.49 0.22 -5.90
C ARG A 143 -1.88 0.46 -6.44
N VAL A 144 -2.29 1.72 -6.43
CA VAL A 144 -3.52 2.18 -7.08
C VAL A 144 -3.18 2.89 -8.39
N GLU A 145 -3.89 2.56 -9.45
CA GLU A 145 -3.79 3.24 -10.74
C GLU A 145 -5.17 3.70 -11.22
N ALA A 146 -5.33 4.99 -11.49
CA ALA A 146 -6.50 5.50 -12.18
C ALA A 146 -6.42 5.20 -13.69
N LYS A 147 -7.43 4.50 -14.22
CA LYS A 147 -7.64 4.30 -15.66
C LYS A 147 -8.87 5.06 -16.12
N LYS A 148 -8.72 5.76 -17.24
CA LYS A 148 -9.81 6.44 -17.94
C LYS A 148 -10.58 5.39 -18.76
N LEU A 149 -11.89 5.31 -18.59
CA LEU A 149 -12.72 4.46 -19.45
C LEU A 149 -13.00 5.23 -20.75
N GLN A 150 -12.63 4.63 -21.89
CA GLN A 150 -12.90 5.14 -23.23
C GLN A 150 -14.24 4.65 -23.75
#